data_AF-A0A3N5FYA3-F1
#
_entry.id   AF-A0A3N5FYA3-F1
#
_cell.length_a   1.000
_cell.length_b   1.000
_cell.length_c   1.000
_cell.angle_alpha   90.00
_cell.angle_beta   90.00
_cell.angle_gamma   90.00
#
_symmetry.space_group_name_H-M   'P 1'
#
loop_
_entity.id
_entity.type
_entity.pdbx_description
1 polymer ?
#
loop_
_entity_poly.entity_id
_entity_poly.type
_entity_poly.pdbx_seq_one_letter_code
_entity_poly.pdbx_strand_id
1 'polypeptide(L)'
;MRRMAAVPTRDHVSTLEIPQTLPPPRAWGRLKRALFGISPEETSFEKRRFRGDSAAVRDRLEAVGRHFVQGYHLALESDRPAVLAARLGELDRDFQGFAYEGTAMALALLDTVAPWGRGRLQRFLAGPGDAHAYICHVGAGWVMARLPVRPERFLARLDPAMRWLALDGYGFHEGFFHWPRTVERQVIPSRLRGYARKAFDQGVGRSLWFVDGADVRLLPKTIAAFPAERQGNLWAGVGLACGYAGGRERERHEELRRAAGPYAPCLGQGVAFAAKARARAEWI
;
A
#
# COMPACT_ATOMS: atom_id res chain seq x y z
N MET A 1 35.06 36.96 -45.18
CA MET A 1 33.59 36.93 -45.03
C MET A 1 33.11 35.48 -45.05
N ARG A 2 32.89 34.88 -43.87
CA ARG A 2 32.23 33.57 -43.70
C ARG A 2 31.17 33.73 -42.61
N ARG A 3 29.94 33.32 -42.93
CA ARG A 3 28.71 33.54 -42.16
C ARG A 3 28.75 32.83 -40.81
N MET A 4 28.36 33.55 -39.75
CA MET A 4 27.99 32.97 -38.45
C MET A 4 26.75 32.08 -38.63
N ALA A 5 26.82 30.86 -38.11
CA ALA A 5 25.67 29.95 -38.03
C ALA A 5 24.75 30.42 -36.90
N ALA A 6 23.47 30.62 -37.22
CA ALA A 6 22.43 30.96 -36.26
C ALA A 6 22.07 29.75 -35.38
N VAL A 7 21.97 29.98 -34.08
CA VAL A 7 21.46 29.03 -33.09
C VAL A 7 19.94 28.89 -33.28
N PRO A 8 19.36 27.68 -33.38
CA PRO A 8 17.92 27.53 -33.45
C PRO A 8 17.30 27.76 -32.08
N THR A 9 16.37 28.71 -32.02
CA THR A 9 15.50 29.03 -30.90
C THR A 9 14.60 27.84 -30.56
N ARG A 10 14.55 27.51 -29.25
CA ARG A 10 13.54 26.63 -28.66
C ARG A 10 12.17 27.30 -28.83
N ASP A 11 11.30 26.70 -29.63
CA ASP A 11 9.85 26.87 -29.49
C ASP A 11 9.16 25.75 -30.27
N HIS A 12 8.56 24.81 -29.52
CA HIS A 12 7.38 23.99 -29.88
C HIS A 12 7.16 22.97 -28.77
N VAL A 13 6.77 23.43 -27.58
CA VAL A 13 6.03 22.59 -26.64
C VAL A 13 4.57 22.75 -27.02
N SER A 14 4.02 21.74 -27.69
CA SER A 14 2.59 21.63 -27.94
C SER A 14 1.90 21.54 -26.58
N THR A 15 1.27 22.63 -26.14
CA THR A 15 0.39 22.66 -24.97
C THR A 15 -0.79 21.73 -25.22
N LEU A 16 -0.71 20.51 -24.68
CA LEU A 16 -1.88 19.66 -24.51
C LEU A 16 -2.76 20.34 -23.46
N GLU A 17 -3.81 21.02 -23.92
CA GLU A 17 -4.85 21.58 -23.06
C GLU A 17 -5.45 20.44 -22.20
N ILE A 18 -5.21 20.51 -20.88
CA ILE A 18 -5.88 19.66 -19.91
C ILE A 18 -7.28 20.25 -19.71
N PRO A 19 -8.37 19.53 -20.04
CA PRO A 19 -9.71 20.05 -19.87
C PRO A 19 -9.99 20.39 -18.40
N GLN A 20 -10.34 21.65 -18.12
CA GLN A 20 -10.55 22.17 -16.76
C GLN A 20 -11.81 21.62 -16.06
N THR A 21 -12.63 20.82 -16.76
CA THR A 21 -13.79 20.14 -16.17
C THR A 21 -13.78 18.67 -16.59
N LEU A 22 -13.53 17.79 -15.61
CA LEU A 22 -13.55 16.34 -15.83
C LEU A 22 -15.01 15.86 -15.91
N PRO A 23 -15.36 14.99 -16.88
CA PRO A 23 -16.72 14.49 -17.01
C PRO A 23 -17.13 13.69 -15.76
N PRO A 24 -18.41 13.72 -15.35
CA PRO A 24 -18.88 12.98 -14.20
C PRO A 24 -18.65 11.46 -14.38
N PRO A 25 -18.50 10.70 -13.28
CA PRO A 25 -18.31 9.25 -13.37
C PRO A 25 -19.43 8.62 -14.19
N ARG A 26 -19.07 7.78 -15.17
CA ARG A 26 -20.06 7.12 -16.04
C ARG A 26 -20.94 6.17 -15.21
N ALA A 27 -22.17 5.90 -15.65
CA ALA A 27 -23.11 5.01 -14.95
C ALA A 27 -22.50 3.64 -14.57
N TRP A 28 -21.61 3.13 -15.43
CA TRP A 28 -20.86 1.89 -15.18
C TRP A 28 -19.86 1.98 -14.01
N GLY A 29 -19.22 3.14 -13.81
CA GLY A 29 -18.33 3.39 -12.68
C GLY A 29 -19.08 3.41 -11.35
N ARG A 30 -20.26 4.03 -11.32
CA ARG A 30 -21.15 4.01 -10.15
C ARG A 30 -21.61 2.59 -9.79
N LEU A 31 -21.92 1.76 -10.79
CA LEU A 31 -22.29 0.36 -10.58
C LEU A 31 -21.14 -0.48 -9.97
N LYS A 32 -19.90 -0.33 -10.49
CA LYS A 32 -18.74 -1.01 -9.91
C LYS A 32 -18.49 -0.61 -8.46
N ARG A 33 -18.62 0.69 -8.15
CA ARG A 33 -18.48 1.20 -6.79
C ARG A 33 -19.58 0.64 -5.87
N ALA A 34 -20.80 0.50 -6.35
CA ALA A 34 -21.88 -0.13 -5.58
C ALA A 34 -21.63 -1.63 -5.32
N LEU A 35 -21.07 -2.37 -6.29
CA LEU A 35 -20.82 -3.81 -6.16
C LEU A 35 -19.55 -4.18 -5.39
N PHE A 36 -18.48 -3.39 -5.53
CA PHE A 36 -17.16 -3.70 -4.97
C PHE A 36 -16.66 -2.68 -3.96
N GLY A 37 -17.46 -1.67 -3.62
CA GLY A 37 -17.09 -0.62 -2.67
C GLY A 37 -16.70 -1.17 -1.30
N ILE A 38 -15.68 -0.56 -0.71
CA ILE A 38 -15.33 -0.72 0.71
C ILE A 38 -15.97 0.45 1.45
N SER A 39 -16.73 0.19 2.51
CA SER A 39 -17.24 1.28 3.36
C SER A 39 -16.07 1.91 4.13
N PRO A 40 -15.96 3.26 4.22
CA PRO A 40 -14.92 3.92 5.02
C PRO A 40 -14.87 3.45 6.48
N GLU A 41 -16.01 3.00 7.02
CA GLU A 41 -16.13 2.44 8.38
C GLU A 41 -15.41 1.09 8.53
N GLU A 42 -15.17 0.35 7.44
CA GLU A 42 -14.42 -0.92 7.49
C GLU A 42 -12.95 -0.74 7.82
N THR A 43 -12.45 0.50 7.76
CA THR A 43 -11.09 0.87 8.16
C THR A 43 -11.00 1.60 9.50
N SER A 44 -12.13 1.83 10.20
CA SER A 44 -12.14 2.59 11.47
C SER A 44 -11.64 1.76 12.66
N PHE A 45 -10.96 2.40 13.61
CA PHE A 45 -10.38 1.68 14.75
C PHE A 45 -11.47 1.13 15.68
N GLU A 46 -12.56 1.88 15.84
CA GLU A 46 -13.70 1.51 16.69
C GLU A 46 -14.38 0.21 16.22
N LYS A 47 -14.67 0.10 14.92
CA LYS A 47 -15.30 -1.12 14.35
C LYS A 47 -14.39 -2.33 14.45
N ARG A 48 -13.07 -2.12 14.45
CA ARG A 48 -12.07 -3.19 14.46
C ARG A 48 -11.55 -3.56 15.85
N ARG A 49 -11.88 -2.77 16.87
CA ARG A 49 -11.46 -2.95 18.27
C ARG A 49 -9.93 -3.07 18.41
N PHE A 50 -9.21 -2.21 17.68
CA PHE A 50 -7.75 -2.15 17.77
C PHE A 50 -7.27 -1.67 19.14
N ARG A 51 -6.11 -2.15 19.55
CA ARG A 51 -5.51 -1.95 20.88
C ARG A 51 -4.60 -0.73 20.80
N GLY A 52 -5.03 0.44 21.25
CA GLY A 52 -4.19 1.64 21.24
C GLY A 52 -4.87 2.86 21.86
N ASP A 53 -4.11 3.61 22.68
CA ASP A 53 -4.68 4.62 23.60
C ASP A 53 -4.41 6.07 23.17
N SER A 54 -3.63 6.30 22.10
CA SER A 54 -3.32 7.65 21.65
C SER A 54 -4.27 8.12 20.56
N ALA A 55 -5.07 9.15 20.87
CA ALA A 55 -5.98 9.78 19.92
C ALA A 55 -5.27 10.25 18.64
N ALA A 56 -4.12 10.92 18.76
CA ALA A 56 -3.36 11.41 17.61
C ALA A 56 -2.88 10.28 16.67
N VAL A 57 -2.43 9.16 17.23
CA VAL A 57 -2.03 7.98 16.44
C VAL A 57 -3.24 7.40 15.72
N ARG A 58 -4.37 7.25 16.43
CA ARG A 58 -5.61 6.77 15.84
C ARG A 58 -6.05 7.66 14.69
N ASP A 59 -6.09 8.98 14.88
CA ASP A 59 -6.54 9.94 13.86
C ASP A 59 -5.65 9.86 12.60
N ARG A 60 -4.33 9.74 12.77
CA ARG A 60 -3.39 9.54 11.67
C ARG A 60 -3.64 8.24 10.92
N LEU A 61 -3.77 7.12 11.64
CA LEU A 61 -3.96 5.80 11.02
C LEU A 61 -5.35 5.65 10.38
N GLU A 62 -6.38 6.29 10.92
CA GLU A 62 -7.69 6.40 10.26
C GLU A 62 -7.64 7.28 9.02
N ALA A 63 -6.88 8.39 9.04
CA ALA A 63 -6.65 9.21 7.85
C ALA A 63 -5.96 8.40 6.74
N VAL A 64 -5.00 7.55 7.08
CA VAL A 64 -4.37 6.59 6.15
C VAL A 64 -5.44 5.69 5.50
N GLY A 65 -6.31 5.07 6.32
CA GLY A 65 -7.40 4.22 5.83
C GLY A 65 -8.38 4.95 4.91
N ARG A 66 -8.78 6.18 5.26
CA ARG A 66 -9.69 7.00 4.44
C ARG A 66 -9.11 7.29 3.04
N HIS A 67 -7.85 7.68 2.95
CA HIS A 67 -7.22 7.98 1.65
C HIS A 67 -6.99 6.73 0.80
N PHE A 68 -6.69 5.58 1.43
CA PHE A 68 -6.69 4.29 0.76
C PHE A 68 -8.05 3.99 0.12
N VAL A 69 -9.15 4.11 0.88
CA VAL A 69 -10.51 3.87 0.38
C VAL A 69 -10.89 4.86 -0.72
N GLN A 70 -10.50 6.13 -0.58
CA GLN A 70 -10.69 7.16 -1.60
C GLN A 70 -10.03 6.78 -2.92
N GLY A 71 -8.74 6.41 -2.90
CA GLY A 71 -8.02 5.95 -4.09
C GLY A 71 -8.62 4.70 -4.72
N TYR A 72 -9.12 3.77 -3.89
CA TYR A 72 -9.83 2.57 -4.34
C TYR A 72 -11.15 2.93 -5.06
N HIS A 73 -11.98 3.82 -4.49
CA HIS A 73 -13.23 4.24 -5.13
C HIS A 73 -12.99 5.02 -6.44
N LEU A 74 -12.00 5.92 -6.48
CA LEU A 74 -11.63 6.65 -7.70
C LEU A 74 -11.35 5.70 -8.87
N ALA A 75 -10.63 4.61 -8.59
CA ALA A 75 -10.26 3.61 -9.59
C ALA A 75 -11.39 2.64 -9.98
N LEU A 76 -12.41 2.47 -9.13
CA LEU A 76 -13.65 1.81 -9.52
C LEU A 76 -14.48 2.67 -10.48
N GLU A 77 -14.45 3.99 -10.31
CA GLU A 77 -15.18 4.95 -11.13
C GLU A 77 -14.51 5.23 -12.48
N SER A 78 -13.18 5.24 -12.54
CA SER A 78 -12.39 5.46 -13.76
C SER A 78 -11.10 4.62 -13.76
N ASP A 79 -10.79 3.95 -14.87
CA ASP A 79 -9.54 3.22 -15.07
C ASP A 79 -8.56 3.93 -16.02
N ARG A 80 -8.83 5.21 -16.35
CA ARG A 80 -7.97 6.03 -17.22
C ARG A 80 -6.80 6.61 -16.40
N PRO A 81 -5.53 6.28 -16.74
CA PRO A 81 -4.38 6.70 -15.93
C PRO A 81 -4.29 8.22 -15.74
N ALA A 82 -4.49 9.01 -16.79
CA ALA A 82 -4.43 10.48 -16.68
C ALA A 82 -5.49 11.08 -15.73
N VAL A 83 -6.70 10.51 -15.72
CA VAL A 83 -7.77 10.97 -14.81
C VAL A 83 -7.43 10.59 -13.37
N LEU A 84 -6.92 9.38 -13.16
CA LEU A 84 -6.48 8.94 -11.83
C LEU A 84 -5.32 9.79 -11.32
N ALA A 85 -4.33 10.08 -12.16
CA ALA A 85 -3.18 10.92 -11.80
C ALA A 85 -3.62 12.31 -11.33
N ALA A 86 -4.51 12.97 -12.08
CA ALA A 86 -5.03 14.28 -11.71
C ALA A 86 -5.74 14.26 -10.35
N ARG A 87 -6.65 13.28 -10.14
CA ARG A 87 -7.40 13.14 -8.89
C ARG A 87 -6.54 12.77 -7.69
N LEU A 88 -5.53 11.92 -7.89
CA LEU A 88 -4.60 11.54 -6.84
C LEU A 88 -3.65 12.70 -6.49
N GLY A 89 -3.30 13.54 -7.47
CA GLY A 89 -2.48 14.73 -7.28
C GLY A 89 -3.15 15.84 -6.47
N GLU A 90 -4.49 15.85 -6.40
CA GLU A 90 -5.28 16.77 -5.55
C GLU A 90 -5.19 16.42 -4.05
N LEU A 91 -4.74 15.21 -3.71
CA LEU A 91 -4.65 14.76 -2.32
C LEU A 91 -3.39 15.28 -1.65
N ASP A 92 -3.46 15.45 -0.32
CA ASP A 92 -2.30 15.76 0.51
C ASP A 92 -1.19 14.72 0.28
N ARG A 93 0.02 15.23 0.01
CA ARG A 93 1.22 14.46 -0.32
C ARG A 93 1.51 13.38 0.71
N ASP A 94 1.22 13.64 1.98
CA ASP A 94 1.45 12.70 3.07
C ASP A 94 0.53 11.46 3.04
N PHE A 95 -0.52 11.50 2.22
CA PHE A 95 -1.48 10.42 2.06
C PHE A 95 -1.59 9.89 0.63
N GLN A 96 -1.01 10.56 -0.37
CA GLN A 96 -1.02 10.14 -1.77
C GLN A 96 -0.61 8.68 -1.93
N GLY A 97 0.49 8.26 -1.29
CA GLY A 97 0.95 6.87 -1.37
C GLY A 97 -0.13 5.83 -1.01
N PHE A 98 -0.96 6.10 0.00
CA PHE A 98 -2.06 5.20 0.37
C PHE A 98 -3.21 5.22 -0.64
N ALA A 99 -3.51 6.38 -1.23
CA ALA A 99 -4.48 6.47 -2.30
C ALA A 99 -4.01 5.72 -3.57
N TYR A 100 -2.73 5.81 -3.92
CA TYR A 100 -2.12 5.01 -5.00
C TYR A 100 -2.18 3.50 -4.71
N GLU A 101 -2.02 3.09 -3.45
CA GLU A 101 -2.21 1.71 -3.01
C GLU A 101 -3.64 1.22 -3.28
N GLY A 102 -4.64 1.99 -2.83
CA GLY A 102 -6.06 1.67 -3.04
C GLY A 102 -6.44 1.66 -4.52
N THR A 103 -5.92 2.61 -5.31
CA THR A 103 -6.08 2.63 -6.77
C THR A 103 -5.54 1.34 -7.40
N ALA A 104 -4.32 0.93 -7.05
CA ALA A 104 -3.74 -0.29 -7.59
C ALA A 104 -4.54 -1.54 -7.21
N MET A 105 -5.05 -1.60 -5.97
CA MET A 105 -5.96 -2.67 -5.53
C MET A 105 -7.20 -2.77 -6.43
N ALA A 106 -7.89 -1.65 -6.69
CA ALA A 106 -9.10 -1.63 -7.51
C ALA A 106 -8.81 -2.07 -8.95
N LEU A 107 -7.73 -1.57 -9.55
CA LEU A 107 -7.36 -1.94 -10.93
C LEU A 107 -6.99 -3.43 -11.01
N ALA A 108 -6.26 -3.97 -10.02
CA ALA A 108 -5.93 -5.38 -9.94
C ALA A 108 -7.18 -6.27 -9.76
N LEU A 109 -8.13 -5.81 -8.94
CA LEU A 109 -9.42 -6.48 -8.74
C LEU A 109 -10.20 -6.53 -10.06
N LEU A 110 -10.34 -5.39 -10.75
CA LEU A 110 -11.02 -5.30 -12.04
C LEU A 110 -10.35 -6.16 -13.12
N ASP A 111 -9.01 -6.22 -13.16
CA ASP A 111 -8.26 -7.10 -14.06
C ASP A 111 -8.46 -8.60 -13.76
N THR A 112 -8.91 -8.93 -12.56
CA THR A 112 -9.19 -10.30 -12.12
C THR A 112 -10.63 -10.71 -12.41
N VAL A 113 -11.61 -9.84 -12.15
CA VAL A 113 -13.04 -10.15 -12.31
C VAL A 113 -13.63 -9.81 -13.68
N ALA A 114 -13.04 -8.88 -14.43
CA ALA A 114 -13.54 -8.40 -15.73
C ALA A 114 -12.49 -8.63 -16.83
N PRO A 115 -12.44 -9.83 -17.43
CA PRO A 115 -11.37 -10.24 -18.36
C PRO A 115 -11.36 -9.47 -19.69
N TRP A 116 -12.44 -8.77 -20.04
CA TRP A 116 -12.61 -8.00 -21.29
C TRP A 116 -11.84 -6.67 -21.34
N GLY A 117 -11.05 -6.35 -20.31
CA GLY A 117 -10.28 -5.11 -20.26
C GLY A 117 -9.01 -5.21 -19.42
N ARG A 118 -8.30 -6.35 -19.52
CA ARG A 118 -7.07 -6.64 -18.76
C ARG A 118 -5.99 -5.56 -18.93
N GLY A 119 -5.07 -5.52 -17.97
CA GLY A 119 -3.88 -4.68 -18.01
C GLY A 119 -4.11 -3.26 -17.49
N ARG A 120 -5.19 -3.00 -16.74
CA ARG A 120 -5.42 -1.72 -16.09
C ARG A 120 -4.30 -1.40 -15.11
N LEU A 121 -3.95 -2.36 -14.26
CA LEU A 121 -2.87 -2.19 -13.29
C LEU A 121 -1.54 -1.95 -14.03
N GLN A 122 -1.26 -2.74 -15.06
CA GLN A 122 -0.01 -2.62 -15.83
C GLN A 122 0.11 -1.26 -16.54
N ARG A 123 -0.97 -0.77 -17.17
CA ARG A 123 -1.00 0.56 -17.80
C ARG A 123 -0.82 1.68 -16.77
N PHE A 124 -1.39 1.51 -15.57
CA PHE A 124 -1.22 2.48 -14.49
C PHE A 124 0.22 2.50 -13.97
N LEU A 125 0.81 1.33 -13.72
CA LEU A 125 2.21 1.17 -13.30
C LEU A 125 3.22 1.66 -14.35
N ALA A 126 2.91 1.50 -15.64
CA ALA A 126 3.74 2.01 -16.73
C ALA A 126 3.62 3.53 -16.96
N GLY A 127 2.76 4.20 -16.19
CA GLY A 127 2.55 5.65 -16.27
C GLY A 127 2.54 6.26 -14.87
N PRO A 128 1.44 6.90 -14.45
CA PRO A 128 1.42 7.70 -13.22
C PRO A 128 1.62 6.89 -11.94
N GLY A 129 1.42 5.57 -11.96
CA GLY A 129 1.70 4.70 -10.82
C GLY A 129 3.17 4.35 -10.63
N ASP A 130 4.08 4.70 -11.54
CA ASP A 130 5.49 4.25 -11.50
C ASP A 130 6.25 4.78 -10.27
N ALA A 131 6.06 6.07 -9.94
CA ALA A 131 6.63 6.70 -8.74
C ALA A 131 6.17 5.98 -7.45
N HIS A 132 4.97 5.41 -7.48
CA HIS A 132 4.36 4.66 -6.38
C HIS A 132 4.42 3.14 -6.59
N ALA A 133 5.27 2.63 -7.48
CA ALA A 133 5.26 1.22 -7.89
C ALA A 133 5.31 0.24 -6.72
N TYR A 134 6.10 0.51 -5.68
CA TYR A 134 6.19 -0.37 -4.51
C TYR A 134 4.84 -0.51 -3.80
N ILE A 135 4.19 0.60 -3.44
CA ILE A 135 2.91 0.55 -2.73
C ILE A 135 1.78 0.09 -3.66
N CYS A 136 1.85 0.35 -4.95
CA CYS A 136 0.90 -0.22 -5.91
C CYS A 136 0.96 -1.75 -5.95
N HIS A 137 2.15 -2.36 -5.87
CA HIS A 137 2.26 -3.83 -5.76
C HIS A 137 1.68 -4.35 -4.44
N VAL A 138 1.86 -3.62 -3.34
CA VAL A 138 1.21 -3.92 -2.05
C VAL A 138 -0.32 -3.95 -2.21
N GLY A 139 -0.90 -2.89 -2.76
CA GLY A 139 -2.35 -2.79 -2.99
C GLY A 139 -2.90 -3.91 -3.88
N ALA A 140 -2.18 -4.26 -4.97
CA ALA A 140 -2.56 -5.36 -5.85
C ALA A 140 -2.66 -6.71 -5.08
N GLY A 141 -1.83 -6.90 -4.05
CA GLY A 141 -1.81 -8.08 -3.20
C GLY A 141 -3.13 -8.42 -2.50
N TRP A 142 -3.96 -7.41 -2.22
CA TRP A 142 -5.24 -7.59 -1.54
C TRP A 142 -6.23 -8.45 -2.33
N VAL A 143 -6.05 -8.56 -3.64
CA VAL A 143 -6.84 -9.46 -4.49
C VAL A 143 -6.73 -10.92 -4.03
N MET A 144 -5.54 -11.35 -3.56
CA MET A 144 -5.33 -12.71 -3.06
C MET A 144 -6.09 -13.00 -1.75
N ALA A 145 -6.45 -11.96 -1.00
CA ALA A 145 -7.25 -12.10 0.21
C ALA A 145 -8.76 -12.16 -0.09
N ARG A 146 -9.20 -11.42 -1.11
CA ARG A 146 -10.63 -11.22 -1.41
C ARG A 146 -11.19 -12.19 -2.43
N LEU A 147 -10.35 -12.78 -3.28
CA LEU A 147 -10.77 -13.68 -4.35
C LEU A 147 -10.01 -15.03 -4.27
N PRO A 148 -10.63 -16.14 -4.72
CA PRO A 148 -10.03 -17.46 -4.69
C PRO A 148 -8.98 -17.67 -5.81
N VAL A 149 -8.02 -16.75 -5.93
CA VAL A 149 -6.93 -16.83 -6.91
C VAL A 149 -5.80 -17.75 -6.41
N ARG A 150 -5.04 -18.32 -7.35
CA ARG A 150 -3.81 -19.07 -7.03
C ARG A 150 -2.65 -18.07 -6.90
N PRO A 151 -1.98 -17.96 -5.74
CA PRO A 151 -0.91 -16.98 -5.54
C PRO A 151 0.17 -17.04 -6.62
N GLU A 152 0.59 -18.24 -7.03
CA GLU A 152 1.63 -18.43 -8.04
C GLU A 152 1.23 -17.82 -9.39
N ARG A 153 -0.03 -18.02 -9.80
CA ARG A 153 -0.56 -17.46 -11.06
C ARG A 153 -0.74 -15.96 -10.99
N PHE A 154 -1.11 -15.43 -9.82
CA PHE A 154 -1.25 -14.00 -9.61
C PHE A 154 0.12 -13.30 -9.66
N LEU A 155 1.10 -13.83 -8.93
CA LEU A 155 2.46 -13.30 -8.86
C LEU A 155 3.21 -13.39 -10.18
N ALA A 156 2.92 -14.39 -11.02
CA ALA A 156 3.51 -14.52 -12.35
C ALA A 156 3.13 -13.37 -13.32
N ARG A 157 2.12 -12.56 -12.97
CA ARG A 157 1.67 -11.41 -13.78
C ARG A 157 2.26 -10.08 -13.31
N LEU A 158 3.03 -10.09 -12.23
CA LEU A 158 3.66 -8.91 -11.63
C LEU A 158 5.15 -8.90 -11.91
N ASP A 159 5.79 -7.74 -11.70
CA ASP A 159 7.23 -7.60 -11.83
C ASP A 159 7.97 -8.64 -10.95
N PRO A 160 8.96 -9.39 -11.48
CA PRO A 160 9.63 -10.46 -10.73
C PRO A 160 10.31 -10.02 -9.43
N ALA A 161 10.81 -8.79 -9.37
CA ALA A 161 11.45 -8.23 -8.18
C ALA A 161 10.41 -7.70 -7.19
N MET A 162 9.36 -7.02 -7.67
CA MET A 162 8.36 -6.36 -6.82
C MET A 162 7.18 -7.25 -6.42
N ARG A 163 6.96 -8.41 -7.07
CA ARG A 163 5.83 -9.31 -6.79
C ARG A 163 5.73 -9.74 -5.32
N TRP A 164 6.85 -9.79 -4.60
CA TRP A 164 6.85 -10.13 -3.17
C TRP A 164 6.10 -9.11 -2.32
N LEU A 165 6.05 -7.83 -2.76
CA LEU A 165 5.25 -6.80 -2.11
C LEU A 165 3.75 -7.09 -2.19
N ALA A 166 3.28 -7.83 -3.19
CA ALA A 166 1.89 -8.28 -3.24
C ALA A 166 1.58 -9.33 -2.16
N LEU A 167 2.56 -10.18 -1.78
CA LEU A 167 2.38 -11.09 -0.65
C LEU A 167 2.44 -10.36 0.69
N ASP A 168 3.27 -9.33 0.80
CA ASP A 168 3.25 -8.41 1.93
C ASP A 168 1.88 -7.68 2.01
N GLY A 169 1.32 -7.21 0.92
CA GLY A 169 -0.05 -6.69 0.88
C GLY A 169 -1.11 -7.70 1.31
N TYR A 170 -0.97 -8.96 0.91
CA TYR A 170 -1.84 -10.05 1.34
C TYR A 170 -1.74 -10.30 2.86
N GLY A 171 -0.52 -10.35 3.40
CA GLY A 171 -0.28 -10.49 4.83
C GLY A 171 -0.86 -9.34 5.63
N PHE A 172 -0.72 -8.11 5.13
CA PHE A 172 -1.31 -6.93 5.76
C PHE A 172 -2.82 -7.02 5.80
N HIS A 173 -3.47 -7.40 4.70
CA HIS A 173 -4.92 -7.58 4.67
C HIS A 173 -5.36 -8.61 5.72
N GLU A 174 -4.76 -9.80 5.74
CA GLU A 174 -5.14 -10.84 6.71
C GLU A 174 -4.88 -10.41 8.15
N GLY A 175 -3.78 -9.72 8.41
CA GLY A 175 -3.43 -9.21 9.73
C GLY A 175 -4.29 -8.02 10.16
N PHE A 176 -4.78 -7.20 9.23
CA PHE A 176 -5.64 -6.05 9.53
C PHE A 176 -7.12 -6.44 9.63
N PHE A 177 -7.65 -7.22 8.69
CA PHE A 177 -9.08 -7.61 8.59
C PHE A 177 -9.43 -8.85 9.41
N HIS A 178 -8.49 -9.78 9.58
CA HIS A 178 -8.71 -11.05 10.25
C HIS A 178 -7.71 -11.25 11.39
N TRP A 179 -7.38 -10.16 12.11
CA TRP A 179 -6.33 -10.12 13.11
C TRP A 179 -6.44 -11.21 14.20
N PRO A 180 -7.61 -11.61 14.75
CA PRO A 180 -7.65 -12.70 15.73
C PRO A 180 -7.19 -14.04 15.14
N ARG A 181 -7.48 -14.28 13.86
CA ARG A 181 -7.05 -15.50 13.15
C ARG A 181 -5.58 -15.44 12.77
N THR A 182 -5.11 -14.31 12.27
CA THR A 182 -3.77 -14.16 11.69
C THR A 182 -2.71 -13.88 12.75
N VAL A 183 -3.07 -13.13 13.80
CA VAL A 183 -2.15 -12.68 14.86
C VAL A 183 -2.25 -13.59 16.08
N GLU A 184 -3.45 -13.82 16.63
CA GLU A 184 -3.57 -14.62 17.86
C GLU A 184 -3.46 -16.13 17.57
N ARG A 185 -4.18 -16.60 16.53
CA ARG A 185 -4.09 -18.00 16.09
C ARG A 185 -2.95 -18.26 15.10
N GLN A 186 -2.24 -17.21 14.69
CA GLN A 186 -1.02 -17.29 13.89
C GLN A 186 -1.16 -18.07 12.56
N VAL A 187 -2.37 -18.12 12.00
CA VAL A 187 -2.68 -18.93 10.81
C VAL A 187 -1.97 -18.37 9.58
N ILE A 188 -1.30 -19.26 8.84
CA ILE A 188 -0.70 -18.95 7.53
C ILE A 188 -1.56 -19.58 6.42
N PRO A 189 -1.87 -18.85 5.33
CA PRO A 189 -2.58 -19.43 4.20
C PRO A 189 -1.89 -20.68 3.64
N SER A 190 -2.65 -21.76 3.51
CA SER A 190 -2.13 -23.10 3.20
C SER A 190 -1.50 -23.23 1.82
N ARG A 191 -1.60 -22.23 0.93
CA ARG A 191 -0.96 -22.21 -0.39
C ARG A 191 0.42 -21.55 -0.38
N LEU A 192 0.81 -20.85 0.68
CA LEU A 192 2.10 -20.13 0.73
C LEU A 192 3.24 -21.06 1.17
N ARG A 193 4.37 -21.02 0.45
CA ARG A 193 5.56 -21.86 0.67
C ARG A 193 6.86 -21.06 0.54
N GLY A 194 7.92 -21.53 1.17
CA GLY A 194 9.26 -20.92 1.07
C GLY A 194 9.26 -19.43 1.39
N TYR A 195 9.89 -18.63 0.52
CA TYR A 195 9.97 -17.18 0.67
C TYR A 195 8.60 -16.48 0.71
N ALA A 196 7.56 -17.05 0.10
CA ALA A 196 6.23 -16.47 0.10
C ALA A 196 5.65 -16.28 1.51
N ARG A 197 6.00 -17.17 2.45
CA ARG A 197 5.60 -17.04 3.86
C ARG A 197 6.31 -15.88 4.55
N LYS A 198 7.59 -15.65 4.22
CA LYS A 198 8.38 -14.54 4.77
C LYS A 198 7.82 -13.19 4.33
N ALA A 199 7.52 -13.04 3.04
CA ALA A 199 6.90 -11.83 2.49
C ALA A 199 5.50 -11.59 3.09
N PHE A 200 4.69 -12.65 3.26
CA PHE A 200 3.42 -12.56 3.97
C PHE A 200 3.59 -12.08 5.41
N ASP A 201 4.57 -12.62 6.15
CA ASP A 201 4.82 -12.19 7.54
C ASP A 201 5.32 -10.75 7.66
N GLN A 202 6.01 -10.20 6.66
CA GLN A 202 6.31 -8.76 6.61
C GLN A 202 5.02 -7.94 6.55
N GLY A 203 4.05 -8.40 5.75
CA GLY A 203 2.71 -7.84 5.71
C GLY A 203 1.97 -7.89 7.04
N VAL A 204 2.00 -9.06 7.69
CA VAL A 204 1.41 -9.22 9.03
C VAL A 204 2.08 -8.27 10.02
N GLY A 205 3.41 -8.16 9.99
CA GLY A 205 4.17 -7.22 10.81
C GLY A 205 3.74 -5.77 10.62
N ARG A 206 3.54 -5.32 9.37
CA ARG A 206 2.99 -3.98 9.08
C ARG A 206 1.61 -3.80 9.71
N SER A 207 0.74 -4.81 9.62
CA SER A 207 -0.61 -4.70 10.18
C SER A 207 -0.62 -4.55 11.70
N LEU A 208 0.39 -5.11 12.41
CA LEU A 208 0.52 -4.95 13.85
C LEU A 208 0.68 -3.49 14.27
N TRP A 209 1.33 -2.65 13.45
CA TRP A 209 1.41 -1.20 13.72
C TRP A 209 0.04 -0.55 13.85
N PHE A 210 -0.96 -1.06 13.13
CA PHE A 210 -2.34 -0.57 13.18
C PHE A 210 -3.12 -1.26 14.30
N VAL A 211 -3.02 -2.60 14.38
CA VAL A 211 -3.75 -3.42 15.37
C VAL A 211 -3.35 -3.08 16.79
N ASP A 212 -2.06 -2.88 17.04
CA ASP A 212 -1.49 -2.48 18.34
C ASP A 212 -1.31 -0.95 18.46
N GLY A 213 -1.90 -0.16 17.55
CA GLY A 213 -1.97 1.30 17.67
C GLY A 213 -0.60 1.98 17.82
N ALA A 214 0.40 1.48 17.12
CA ALA A 214 1.80 1.89 17.21
C ALA A 214 2.33 1.93 18.67
N ASP A 215 1.79 1.10 19.57
CA ASP A 215 2.24 1.03 20.96
C ASP A 215 3.55 0.22 21.03
N VAL A 216 4.65 0.94 21.25
CA VAL A 216 6.01 0.39 21.32
C VAL A 216 6.24 -0.55 22.50
N ARG A 217 5.28 -0.67 23.43
CA ARG A 217 5.29 -1.63 24.55
C ARG A 217 4.43 -2.86 24.26
N LEU A 218 3.38 -2.72 23.45
CA LEU A 218 2.51 -3.84 23.06
C LEU A 218 3.11 -4.64 21.90
N LEU A 219 3.60 -3.95 20.86
CA LEU A 219 4.20 -4.57 19.68
C LEU A 219 5.25 -5.65 20.01
N PRO A 220 6.23 -5.42 20.91
CA PRO A 220 7.23 -6.44 21.24
C PRO A 220 6.61 -7.69 21.88
N LYS A 221 5.57 -7.52 22.71
CA LYS A 221 4.86 -8.64 23.36
C LYS A 221 4.09 -9.45 22.32
N THR A 222 3.39 -8.77 21.41
CA THR A 222 2.66 -9.41 20.32
C THR A 222 3.61 -10.20 19.42
N ILE A 223 4.74 -9.62 19.02
CA ILE A 223 5.73 -10.30 18.16
C ILE A 223 6.40 -11.47 18.90
N ALA A 224 6.73 -11.33 20.18
CA ALA A 224 7.38 -12.39 20.96
C ALA A 224 6.51 -13.65 21.10
N ALA A 225 5.18 -13.55 20.93
CA ALA A 225 4.28 -14.69 20.93
C ALA A 225 4.35 -15.54 19.66
N PHE A 226 4.93 -15.04 18.56
CA PHE A 226 5.12 -15.81 17.32
C PHE A 226 6.36 -16.70 17.41
N PRO A 227 6.42 -17.81 16.65
CA PRO A 227 7.62 -18.60 16.45
C PRO A 227 8.82 -17.74 16.03
N ALA A 228 10.00 -18.03 16.58
CA ALA A 228 11.22 -17.23 16.41
C ALA A 228 11.58 -17.01 14.94
N GLU A 229 11.34 -17.99 14.08
CA GLU A 229 11.59 -17.93 12.64
C GLU A 229 10.72 -16.90 11.89
N ARG A 230 9.60 -16.45 12.48
CA ARG A 230 8.69 -15.44 11.92
C ARG A 230 8.99 -14.04 12.43
N GLN A 231 9.52 -13.91 13.64
CA GLN A 231 9.69 -12.63 14.34
C GLN A 231 10.52 -11.62 13.54
N GLY A 232 11.58 -12.05 12.87
CA GLY A 232 12.40 -11.15 12.04
C GLY A 232 11.60 -10.51 10.89
N ASN A 233 10.72 -11.27 10.23
CA ASN A 233 9.86 -10.73 9.17
C ASN A 233 8.79 -9.78 9.73
N LEU A 234 8.22 -10.11 10.90
CA LEU A 234 7.27 -9.23 11.58
C LEU A 234 7.92 -7.89 11.96
N TRP A 235 9.14 -7.92 12.49
CA TRP A 235 9.91 -6.71 12.81
C TRP A 235 10.25 -5.88 11.58
N ALA A 236 10.60 -6.51 10.45
CA ALA A 236 10.78 -5.81 9.18
C ALA A 236 9.48 -5.12 8.72
N GLY A 237 8.34 -5.79 8.88
CA GLY A 237 7.03 -5.20 8.64
C GLY A 237 6.74 -3.99 9.54
N VAL A 238 6.95 -4.13 10.84
CA VAL A 238 6.78 -3.01 11.80
C VAL A 238 7.67 -1.84 11.43
N GLY A 239 8.93 -2.07 11.04
CA GLY A 239 9.84 -1.01 10.61
C GLY A 239 9.35 -0.27 9.38
N LEU A 240 8.81 -1.00 8.40
CA LEU A 240 8.21 -0.42 7.21
C LEU A 240 6.98 0.44 7.54
N ALA A 241 6.06 -0.06 8.37
CA ALA A 241 4.90 0.71 8.81
C ALA A 241 5.30 1.96 9.61
N CYS A 242 6.26 1.83 10.52
CA CYS A 242 6.82 2.93 11.30
C CYS A 242 7.39 4.04 10.40
N GLY A 243 8.22 3.69 9.41
CA GLY A 243 8.84 4.66 8.50
C GLY A 243 7.91 5.26 7.45
N TYR A 244 6.86 4.52 7.05
CA TYR A 244 5.96 4.93 5.97
C TYR A 244 4.67 5.59 6.47
N ALA A 245 3.96 4.97 7.42
CA ALA A 245 2.72 5.51 7.98
C ALA A 245 2.97 6.53 9.10
N GLY A 246 4.08 6.37 9.83
CA GLY A 246 4.44 7.23 10.95
C GLY A 246 3.44 7.11 12.10
N GLY A 247 3.14 8.25 12.74
CA GLY A 247 2.20 8.34 13.86
C GLY A 247 2.86 8.38 15.23
N ARG A 248 4.19 8.38 15.32
CA ARG A 248 4.93 8.50 16.59
C ARG A 248 6.13 9.45 16.44
N GLU A 249 6.55 9.99 17.58
CA GLU A 249 7.68 10.90 17.72
C GLU A 249 9.02 10.14 17.77
N ARG A 250 10.12 10.87 17.60
CA ARG A 250 11.49 10.31 17.48
C ARG A 250 11.89 9.46 18.69
N GLU A 251 11.53 9.88 19.89
CA GLU A 251 11.85 9.21 21.15
C GLU A 251 11.27 7.79 21.18
N ARG A 252 10.05 7.63 20.64
CA ARG A 252 9.38 6.32 20.54
C ARG A 252 10.03 5.42 19.51
N HIS A 253 10.67 5.97 18.47
CA HIS A 253 11.42 5.17 17.51
C HIS A 253 12.67 4.54 18.13
N GLU A 254 13.33 5.23 19.05
CA GLU A 254 14.47 4.66 19.78
C GLU A 254 14.05 3.55 20.74
N GLU A 255 12.94 3.73 21.45
CA GLU A 255 12.35 2.70 22.29
C GLU A 255 11.99 1.45 21.48
N LEU A 256 11.36 1.63 20.31
CA LEU A 256 11.03 0.53 19.40
C LEU A 256 12.29 -0.21 18.93
N ARG A 257 13.35 0.53 18.59
CA ARG A 257 14.64 -0.06 18.19
C ARG A 257 15.27 -0.87 19.33
N ARG A 258 15.23 -0.38 20.57
CA ARG A 258 15.73 -1.10 21.75
C ARG A 258 14.90 -2.37 21.98
N ALA A 259 13.57 -2.27 21.86
CA ALA A 259 12.66 -3.39 22.05
C ALA A 259 12.80 -4.49 20.97
N ALA A 260 13.22 -4.12 19.75
CA ALA A 260 13.52 -5.08 18.69
C ALA A 260 14.72 -5.99 19.03
N GLY A 261 15.64 -5.54 19.88
CA GLY A 261 16.80 -6.31 20.35
C GLY A 261 17.59 -6.94 19.18
N PRO A 262 17.71 -8.29 19.12
CA PRO A 262 18.43 -8.97 18.03
C PRO A 262 17.80 -8.77 16.65
N TYR A 263 16.52 -8.35 16.58
CA TYR A 263 15.81 -8.07 15.34
C TYR A 263 15.91 -6.59 14.91
N ALA A 264 16.69 -5.76 15.60
CA ALA A 264 16.93 -4.37 15.19
C ALA A 264 17.41 -4.23 13.73
N PRO A 265 18.26 -5.13 13.17
CA PRO A 265 18.58 -5.10 11.74
C PRO A 265 17.36 -5.32 10.84
N CYS A 266 16.44 -6.21 11.23
CA CYS A 266 15.20 -6.44 10.48
C CYS A 266 14.29 -5.21 10.51
N LEU A 267 14.09 -4.60 11.69
CA LEU A 267 13.38 -3.33 11.84
C LEU A 267 14.01 -2.25 10.94
N GLY A 268 15.34 -2.11 10.98
CA GLY A 268 16.09 -1.16 10.18
C GLY A 268 15.93 -1.38 8.66
N GLN A 269 15.92 -2.63 8.21
CA GLN A 269 15.62 -2.97 6.81
C GLN A 269 14.24 -2.44 6.38
N GLY A 270 13.22 -2.63 7.23
CA GLY A 270 11.87 -2.11 6.98
C GLY A 270 11.83 -0.59 6.86
N VAL A 271 12.47 0.11 7.80
CA VAL A 271 12.57 1.57 7.79
C VAL A 271 13.32 2.08 6.55
N ALA A 272 14.43 1.43 6.18
CA ALA A 272 15.19 1.78 4.99
C ALA A 272 14.36 1.59 3.71
N PHE A 273 13.57 0.52 3.63
CA PHE A 273 12.65 0.31 2.51
C PHE A 273 11.55 1.37 2.48
N ALA A 274 11.00 1.76 3.63
CA ALA A 274 10.05 2.87 3.71
C ALA A 274 10.66 4.15 3.14
N ALA A 275 11.85 4.54 3.59
CA ALA A 275 12.57 5.70 3.08
C ALA A 275 12.80 5.62 1.57
N LYS A 276 13.20 4.45 1.05
CA LYS A 276 13.37 4.23 -0.40
C LYS A 276 12.04 4.40 -1.16
N ALA A 277 10.94 3.92 -0.61
CA ALA A 277 9.62 4.07 -1.23
C ALA A 277 9.18 5.55 -1.27
N ARG A 278 9.43 6.30 -0.19
CA ARG A 278 9.20 7.75 -0.16
C ARG A 278 10.09 8.47 -1.17
N ALA A 279 11.38 8.13 -1.23
CA ALA A 279 12.34 8.70 -2.18
C ALA A 279 11.89 8.52 -3.64
N ARG A 280 11.43 7.32 -4.01
CA ARG A 280 10.97 7.02 -5.37
C ARG A 280 9.73 7.84 -5.74
N ALA A 281 8.86 8.09 -4.77
CA ALA A 281 7.68 8.94 -4.94
C ALA A 281 7.99 10.45 -4.81
N GLU A 282 9.27 10.83 -4.80
CA GLU A 282 9.74 12.20 -4.60
C GLU A 282 9.25 12.82 -3.28
N TRP A 283 8.96 11.99 -2.28
CA TRP A 283 8.39 12.36 -0.97
C TRP A 283 9.47 12.53 0.11
N ILE A 284 10.56 13.23 -0.24
CA ILE A 284 11.69 13.59 0.65
C ILE A 284 11.98 15.08 0.50
#